data_AF-A0A6J0H9B6-F1
#
_entry.id   AF-A0A6J0H9B6-F1
#
_cell.length_a   1.000
_cell.length_b   1.000
_cell.length_c   1.000
_cell.angle_alpha   90.00
_cell.angle_beta   90.00
_cell.angle_gamma   90.00
#
_symmetry.space_group_name_H-M   'P 1'
#
loop_
_entity.id
_entity.type
_entity.pdbx_description
1 polymer ?
#
loop_
_entity_poly.entity_id
_entity_poly.type
_entity_poly.pdbx_seq_one_letter_code
_entity_poly.pdbx_strand_id
1 'polypeptide(L)'
;MEKQPGGEDDCVDSGAETGGSEYSRMSSTSSELSVEGIQDPFLVSLHIITDPGESKTLQQAIDKLLAWIHPDLQLFRVSERRVPKKRRKPVKAGVSQPALAIILFLQEEYGEEPILQLHETFQRPPWHYHHTELMHGKFLPYMPCSQDFYTLAPETPLWAIRPVHYGKEMIRFTIYCRNENFGDILKLYELILKRPVCQKKADFCVFPVYSNMEIDIQFSLKKLPKGQVPMTTESAVLEFRVKDVGQLVPLLPNPCSPISEGRWQTEDHDGNRILLQQARSWCRKAAKQNKQPYPSLSTDSHFTTLPAFLPQSHLSISEQPQEMGQKKGKHVLLVNGSSGSTLSIQKVPR
;
A
#
# COMPACT_ATOMS: atom_id res chain seq x y z
N MET A 1 44.15 13.94 -49.81
CA MET A 1 42.75 14.37 -50.05
C MET A 1 41.90 13.13 -49.84
N GLU A 2 41.35 12.96 -48.64
CA GLU A 2 39.92 13.22 -48.34
C GLU A 2 39.00 12.30 -49.17
N LYS A 3 38.03 11.54 -48.66
CA LYS A 3 37.30 11.49 -47.39
C LYS A 3 36.47 10.18 -47.43
N GLN A 4 36.35 9.43 -46.34
CA GLN A 4 35.26 8.45 -46.16
C GLN A 4 34.37 8.94 -45.00
N PRO A 5 33.04 8.96 -45.13
CA PRO A 5 32.12 8.92 -43.99
C PRO A 5 31.90 7.45 -43.59
N GLY A 6 31.72 7.05 -42.34
CA GLY A 6 31.14 7.72 -41.19
C GLY A 6 30.12 6.73 -40.63
N GLY A 7 30.43 6.16 -39.47
CA GLY A 7 30.01 4.82 -39.02
C GLY A 7 28.56 4.65 -38.59
N GLU A 8 28.25 3.37 -38.45
CA GLU A 8 26.96 2.70 -38.39
C GLU A 8 26.23 2.85 -37.04
N ASP A 9 24.90 2.81 -37.12
CA ASP A 9 23.96 2.59 -36.01
C ASP A 9 24.20 1.21 -35.38
N ASP A 10 24.60 1.18 -34.11
CA ASP A 10 24.54 -0.04 -33.30
C ASP A 10 23.31 -0.02 -32.39
N CYS A 11 22.27 -0.70 -32.88
CA CYS A 11 21.14 -1.19 -32.10
C CYS A 11 21.63 -2.17 -31.03
N VAL A 12 21.47 -1.84 -29.74
CA VAL A 12 21.72 -2.79 -28.66
C VAL A 12 20.40 -3.40 -28.16
N ASP A 13 20.29 -4.68 -28.48
CA ASP A 13 19.25 -5.66 -28.26
C ASP A 13 18.74 -5.75 -26.81
N SER A 14 17.41 -5.61 -26.65
CA SER A 14 16.70 -5.96 -25.43
C SER A 14 16.22 -7.41 -25.52
N GLY A 15 17.09 -8.36 -25.17
CA GLY A 15 16.74 -9.76 -24.97
C GLY A 15 15.91 -9.94 -23.69
N ALA A 16 14.71 -10.50 -23.82
CA ALA A 16 13.95 -11.06 -22.71
C ALA A 16 14.17 -12.58 -22.75
N GLU A 17 14.93 -13.12 -21.81
CA GLU A 17 15.01 -14.57 -21.61
C GLU A 17 13.92 -15.02 -20.63
N THR A 18 12.97 -15.77 -21.18
CA THR A 18 12.10 -16.67 -20.44
C THR A 18 12.91 -17.89 -20.00
N GLY A 19 13.26 -17.96 -18.71
CA GLY A 19 13.95 -19.09 -18.12
C GLY A 19 13.07 -20.34 -18.07
N GLY A 20 13.38 -21.29 -18.97
CA GLY A 20 12.90 -22.67 -18.91
C GLY A 20 13.66 -23.48 -17.85
N SER A 21 12.92 -24.36 -17.18
CA SER A 21 13.31 -25.27 -16.11
C SER A 21 14.52 -26.17 -16.43
N GLU A 22 15.53 -26.18 -15.55
CA GLU A 22 16.34 -27.37 -15.26
C GLU A 22 16.28 -27.70 -13.77
N TYR A 23 15.75 -28.89 -13.51
CA TYR A 23 15.63 -29.54 -12.21
C TYR A 23 17.02 -29.96 -11.72
N SER A 24 17.50 -29.35 -10.64
CA SER A 24 18.56 -29.93 -9.82
C SER A 24 18.06 -30.08 -8.40
N ARG A 25 17.75 -31.33 -8.05
CA ARG A 25 17.58 -31.79 -6.67
C ARG A 25 18.82 -31.40 -5.86
N MET A 26 18.67 -30.50 -4.91
CA MET A 26 19.55 -30.47 -3.75
C MET A 26 18.72 -30.38 -2.48
N SER A 27 19.16 -31.21 -1.54
CA SER A 27 18.43 -31.76 -0.42
C SER A 27 18.02 -30.74 0.63
N SER A 28 16.93 -31.06 1.30
CA SER A 28 16.47 -30.49 2.56
C SER A 28 17.61 -30.38 3.59
N THR A 29 18.01 -29.16 3.91
CA THR A 29 18.59 -28.81 5.21
C THR A 29 17.72 -27.73 5.84
N SER A 30 16.69 -28.20 6.51
CA SER A 30 16.08 -27.49 7.62
C SER A 30 17.16 -27.23 8.68
N SER A 31 17.09 -26.04 9.29
CA SER A 31 17.84 -25.58 10.49
C SER A 31 18.98 -24.60 10.21
N GLU A 32 18.64 -23.33 9.98
CA GLU A 32 19.21 -22.17 10.69
C GLU A 32 18.14 -21.07 10.79
N LEU A 33 17.19 -21.26 11.72
CA LEU A 33 16.26 -20.22 12.15
C LEU A 33 17.07 -19.18 12.95
N SER A 34 17.57 -18.15 12.27
CA SER A 34 18.03 -16.94 12.96
C SER A 34 16.83 -16.23 13.57
N VAL A 35 16.87 -16.05 14.89
CA VAL A 35 15.84 -15.38 15.70
C VAL A 35 15.87 -13.84 15.51
N GLU A 36 16.44 -13.36 14.40
CA GLU A 36 16.62 -11.94 14.11
C GLU A 36 15.54 -11.32 13.21
N GLY A 37 14.68 -12.13 12.59
CA GLY A 37 13.83 -11.71 11.46
C GLY A 37 12.32 -11.89 11.66
N ILE A 38 11.72 -11.33 12.72
CA ILE A 38 10.25 -11.20 12.76
C ILE A 38 9.83 -10.36 11.54
N GLN A 39 9.03 -10.94 10.65
CA GLN A 39 8.38 -10.19 9.58
C GLN A 39 7.22 -9.41 10.20
N ASP A 40 7.41 -8.10 10.39
CA ASP A 40 6.37 -7.19 10.87
C ASP A 40 5.77 -6.45 9.68
N PRO A 41 4.50 -6.67 9.30
CA PRO A 41 3.87 -5.95 8.19
C PRO A 41 3.84 -4.44 8.45
N PHE A 42 3.86 -4.02 9.71
CA PHE A 42 3.84 -2.62 10.12
C PHE A 42 5.24 -2.06 10.41
N LEU A 43 6.30 -2.74 9.94
CA LEU A 43 7.67 -2.23 10.01
C LEU A 43 7.77 -0.83 9.40
N VAL A 44 7.00 -0.57 8.34
CA VAL A 44 6.79 0.74 7.74
C VAL A 44 5.29 1.03 7.76
N SER A 45 4.92 2.22 8.22
CA SER A 45 3.56 2.75 8.13
C SER A 45 3.57 4.21 7.72
N LEU A 46 2.45 4.72 7.24
CA LEU A 46 2.34 6.09 6.75
C LEU A 46 1.29 6.86 7.54
N HIS A 47 1.70 8.01 8.06
CA HIS A 47 0.83 8.93 8.76
C HIS A 47 0.56 10.17 7.92
N ILE A 48 -0.68 10.31 7.43
CA ILE A 48 -1.14 11.47 6.67
C ILE A 48 -1.76 12.48 7.65
N ILE A 49 -1.46 13.75 7.45
CA ILE A 49 -1.86 14.87 8.27
C ILE A 49 -2.69 15.80 7.39
N THR A 50 -3.95 15.97 7.73
CA THR A 50 -4.91 16.78 6.97
C THR A 50 -5.47 17.94 7.79
N ASP A 51 -6.15 18.86 7.10
CA ASP A 51 -6.90 19.94 7.71
C ASP A 51 -8.08 19.38 8.55
N PRO A 52 -8.49 20.05 9.64
CA PRO A 52 -9.58 19.56 10.49
C PRO A 52 -10.89 19.36 9.73
N GLY A 53 -11.58 18.24 9.98
CA GLY A 53 -12.83 17.86 9.34
C GLY A 53 -12.70 16.85 8.20
N GLU A 54 -11.49 16.68 7.64
CA GLU A 54 -11.28 15.84 6.46
C GLU A 54 -10.83 14.41 6.80
N SER A 55 -10.30 14.16 8.00
CA SER A 55 -9.58 12.91 8.30
C SER A 55 -10.41 11.66 8.08
N LYS A 56 -11.69 11.68 8.49
CA LYS A 56 -12.59 10.54 8.35
C LYS A 56 -12.84 10.19 6.90
N THR A 57 -13.14 11.19 6.07
CA THR A 57 -13.41 11.01 4.63
C THR A 57 -12.18 10.47 3.92
N LEU A 58 -11.00 11.04 4.22
CA LEU A 58 -9.74 10.61 3.61
C LEU A 58 -9.33 9.20 4.07
N GLN A 59 -9.47 8.89 5.37
CA GLN A 59 -9.21 7.55 5.89
C GLN A 59 -10.13 6.53 5.21
N GLN A 60 -11.43 6.82 5.10
CA GLN A 60 -12.36 5.92 4.42
C GLN A 60 -12.03 5.69 2.94
N ALA A 61 -11.51 6.70 2.24
CA ALA A 61 -11.07 6.55 0.86
C ALA A 61 -9.87 5.61 0.74
N ILE A 62 -8.91 5.69 1.67
CA ILE A 62 -7.76 4.78 1.75
C ILE A 62 -8.20 3.37 2.17
N ASP A 63 -9.04 3.25 3.19
CA ASP A 63 -9.51 1.95 3.69
C ASP A 63 -10.28 1.18 2.61
N LYS A 64 -11.12 1.88 1.83
CA LYS A 64 -11.82 1.29 0.68
C LYS A 64 -10.85 0.76 -0.38
N LEU A 65 -9.74 1.46 -0.62
CA LEU A 65 -8.71 1.05 -1.57
C LEU A 65 -7.96 -0.19 -1.06
N LEU A 66 -7.63 -0.23 0.23
CA LEU A 66 -6.87 -1.33 0.84
C LEU A 66 -7.70 -2.57 1.14
N ALA A 67 -9.03 -2.45 1.28
CA ALA A 67 -9.91 -3.58 1.50
C ALA A 67 -9.83 -4.63 0.37
N TRP A 68 -9.44 -4.21 -0.83
CA TRP A 68 -9.17 -5.08 -1.97
C TRP A 68 -7.90 -5.91 -1.84
N ILE A 69 -6.91 -5.40 -1.12
CA ILE A 69 -5.63 -6.07 -0.90
C ILE A 69 -5.72 -6.91 0.38
N HIS A 70 -6.01 -6.27 1.51
CA HIS A 70 -6.15 -6.93 2.80
C HIS A 70 -6.92 -6.04 3.79
N PRO A 71 -8.14 -6.42 4.23
CA PRO A 71 -9.02 -5.54 5.01
C PRO A 71 -8.48 -5.16 6.39
N ASP A 72 -7.68 -6.01 7.03
CA ASP A 72 -7.13 -5.74 8.37
C ASP A 72 -5.78 -4.99 8.36
N LEU A 73 -5.28 -4.63 7.18
CA LEU A 73 -3.94 -4.09 7.03
C LEU A 73 -3.90 -2.57 7.23
N GLN A 74 -3.77 -2.16 8.48
CA GLN A 74 -3.77 -0.74 8.91
C GLN A 74 -2.41 -0.05 8.75
N LEU A 75 -1.88 0.00 7.52
CA LEU A 75 -0.60 0.67 7.24
C LEU A 75 -0.71 2.20 7.18
N PHE A 76 -1.93 2.72 7.03
CA PHE A 76 -2.18 4.14 6.78
C PHE A 76 -3.06 4.72 7.86
N ARG A 77 -2.63 5.84 8.42
CA ARG A 77 -3.39 6.58 9.42
C ARG A 77 -3.53 8.03 8.97
N VAL A 78 -4.75 8.54 9.00
CA VAL A 78 -5.03 9.95 8.75
C VAL A 78 -5.34 10.64 10.09
N SER A 79 -4.65 11.75 10.35
CA SER A 79 -4.87 12.60 11.51
C SER A 79 -5.11 14.03 11.11
N GLU A 80 -5.72 14.79 12.01
CA GLU A 80 -6.00 16.21 11.79
C GLU A 80 -4.99 17.06 12.53
N ARG A 81 -4.38 17.98 11.81
CA ARG A 81 -3.59 19.04 12.40
C ARG A 81 -3.68 20.24 11.47
N ARG A 82 -4.00 21.41 12.03
CA ARG A 82 -3.82 22.66 11.28
C ARG A 82 -2.34 22.83 10.99
N VAL A 83 -1.94 22.53 9.76
CA VAL A 83 -0.60 22.83 9.28
C VAL A 83 -0.60 24.28 8.82
N PRO A 84 0.24 25.16 9.38
CA PRO A 84 0.36 26.52 8.88
C PRO A 84 0.74 26.45 7.40
N LYS A 85 -0.15 26.92 6.51
CA LYS A 85 0.14 27.02 5.07
C LYS A 85 1.27 28.02 4.90
N LYS A 86 2.52 27.54 4.88
CA LYS A 86 3.67 28.38 4.52
C LYS A 86 3.38 28.86 3.10
N ARG A 87 3.31 30.18 2.90
CA ARG A 87 3.24 30.78 1.57
C ARG A 87 4.54 30.43 0.84
N ARG A 88 4.57 29.28 0.17
CA ARG A 88 5.66 28.92 -0.72
C ARG A 88 5.59 29.88 -1.91
N LYS A 89 6.73 30.49 -2.24
CA LYS A 89 6.85 31.28 -3.47
C LYS A 89 6.50 30.35 -4.64
N PRO A 90 5.77 30.83 -5.66
CA PRO A 90 5.49 30.02 -6.84
C PRO A 90 6.81 29.54 -7.43
N VAL A 91 7.10 28.25 -7.25
CA VAL A 91 8.17 27.58 -7.98
C VAL A 91 7.72 27.55 -9.44
N LYS A 92 8.63 27.82 -10.38
CA LYS A 92 8.36 27.85 -11.81
C LYS A 92 7.50 26.65 -12.23
N ALA A 93 6.61 26.86 -13.20
CA ALA A 93 5.55 25.96 -13.68
C ALA A 93 6.04 24.62 -14.26
N GLY A 94 6.72 23.81 -13.44
CA GLY A 94 6.85 22.37 -13.61
C GLY A 94 5.98 21.68 -12.58
N VAL A 95 5.41 20.53 -12.94
CA VAL A 95 4.69 19.66 -12.01
C VAL A 95 5.69 19.19 -10.95
N SER A 96 5.62 19.77 -9.75
CA SER A 96 6.51 19.41 -8.64
C SER A 96 5.97 18.14 -8.00
N GLN A 97 6.62 17.01 -8.27
CA GLN A 97 6.23 15.70 -7.75
C GLN A 97 6.52 15.59 -6.23
N PRO A 98 5.57 15.11 -5.41
CA PRO A 98 5.82 14.72 -4.03
C PRO A 98 6.97 13.73 -3.90
N ALA A 99 7.71 13.82 -2.79
CA ALA A 99 8.81 12.90 -2.49
C ALA A 99 8.33 11.48 -2.18
N LEU A 100 7.06 11.28 -1.84
CA LEU A 100 6.51 9.98 -1.46
C LEU A 100 5.40 9.55 -2.41
N ALA A 101 5.44 8.28 -2.81
CA ALA A 101 4.36 7.61 -3.51
C ALA A 101 4.04 6.23 -2.93
N ILE A 102 2.79 5.82 -3.09
CA ILE A 102 2.26 4.51 -2.76
C ILE A 102 1.81 3.90 -4.08
N ILE A 103 2.40 2.77 -4.45
CA ILE A 103 2.05 2.05 -5.67
C ILE A 103 1.48 0.70 -5.26
N LEU A 104 0.27 0.42 -5.71
CA LEU A 104 -0.41 -0.85 -5.50
C LEU A 104 -0.23 -1.71 -6.75
N PHE A 105 0.35 -2.89 -6.60
CA PHE A 105 0.44 -3.86 -7.69
C PHE A 105 -0.61 -4.93 -7.48
N LEU A 106 -1.53 -5.05 -8.44
CA LEU A 106 -2.71 -5.90 -8.33
C LEU A 106 -2.68 -7.01 -9.37
N GLN A 107 -2.95 -8.25 -8.95
CA GLN A 107 -2.86 -9.41 -9.82
C GLN A 107 -4.13 -9.55 -10.67
N GLU A 108 -3.96 -9.69 -11.99
CA GLU A 108 -5.08 -9.82 -12.95
C GLU A 108 -5.73 -11.20 -12.96
N GLU A 109 -5.08 -12.24 -12.43
CA GLU A 109 -5.58 -13.63 -12.44
C GLU A 109 -6.94 -13.80 -11.74
N TYR A 110 -7.26 -12.91 -10.80
CA TYR A 110 -8.55 -12.91 -10.09
C TYR A 110 -9.68 -12.15 -10.82
N GLY A 111 -9.42 -11.68 -12.05
CA GLY A 111 -10.35 -10.90 -12.87
C GLY A 111 -9.90 -9.44 -13.05
N GLU A 112 -10.28 -8.82 -14.16
CA GLU A 112 -9.97 -7.42 -14.46
C GLU A 112 -10.94 -6.45 -13.76
N GLU A 113 -12.13 -6.92 -13.39
CA GLU A 113 -13.19 -6.09 -12.81
C GLU A 113 -12.77 -5.37 -11.49
N PRO A 114 -12.08 -6.01 -10.53
CA PRO A 114 -11.60 -5.34 -9.32
C PRO A 114 -10.65 -4.17 -9.63
N ILE A 115 -9.75 -4.37 -10.60
CA ILE A 115 -8.77 -3.38 -11.02
C ILE A 115 -9.48 -2.18 -11.66
N LEU A 116 -10.46 -2.44 -12.54
CA LEU A 116 -11.27 -1.39 -13.16
C LEU A 116 -12.07 -0.58 -12.12
N GLN A 117 -12.68 -1.25 -11.13
CA GLN A 117 -13.42 -0.57 -10.06
C GLN A 117 -12.51 0.32 -9.19
N LEU A 118 -11.27 -0.11 -8.97
CA LEU A 118 -10.28 0.69 -8.27
C LEU A 118 -9.80 1.89 -9.09
N HIS A 119 -9.62 1.73 -10.40
CA HIS A 119 -9.37 2.86 -11.30
C HIS A 119 -10.53 3.87 -11.29
N GLU A 120 -11.78 3.41 -11.32
CA GLU A 120 -12.94 4.30 -11.16
C GLU A 120 -12.95 5.03 -9.81
N THR A 121 -12.45 4.38 -8.75
CA THR A 121 -12.35 4.99 -7.42
C THR A 121 -11.41 6.20 -7.46
N PHE A 122 -10.26 6.12 -8.14
CA PHE A 122 -9.34 7.25 -8.32
C PHE A 122 -9.88 8.39 -9.17
N GLN A 123 -10.88 8.13 -10.01
CA GLN A 123 -11.54 9.15 -10.83
C GLN A 123 -12.60 9.94 -10.06
N ARG A 124 -12.88 9.58 -8.80
CA ARG A 124 -13.91 10.19 -7.97
C ARG A 124 -13.28 10.87 -6.74
N PRO A 125 -13.87 11.98 -6.24
CA PRO A 125 -13.43 12.60 -5.00
C PRO A 125 -13.40 11.58 -3.83
N PRO A 126 -12.45 11.71 -2.90
CA PRO A 126 -11.49 12.81 -2.74
C PRO A 126 -10.23 12.71 -3.62
N TRP A 127 -10.12 11.73 -4.51
CA TRP A 127 -8.95 11.56 -5.36
C TRP A 127 -8.88 12.60 -6.47
N HIS A 128 -7.67 13.11 -6.72
CA HIS A 128 -7.40 14.08 -7.77
C HIS A 128 -6.25 13.58 -8.64
N TYR A 129 -6.46 13.53 -9.95
CA TYR A 129 -5.41 13.22 -10.90
C TYR A 129 -4.26 14.23 -10.79
N HIS A 130 -3.03 13.73 -10.78
CA HIS A 130 -1.82 14.55 -10.70
C HIS A 130 -1.07 14.59 -12.04
N HIS A 131 -0.66 13.44 -12.55
CA HIS A 131 0.05 13.31 -13.82
C HIS A 131 0.16 11.84 -14.24
N THR A 132 0.57 11.61 -15.49
CA THR A 132 0.93 10.30 -16.02
C THR A 132 2.44 10.24 -16.26
N GLU A 133 3.11 9.24 -15.72
CA GLU A 133 4.50 8.93 -16.06
C GLU A 133 4.55 7.86 -17.16
N LEU A 134 5.41 8.04 -18.16
CA LEU A 134 5.73 7.00 -19.13
C LEU A 134 6.76 6.04 -18.53
N MET A 135 6.38 4.77 -18.44
CA MET A 135 7.23 3.70 -17.96
C MET A 135 8.16 3.24 -19.09
N HIS A 136 9.46 3.24 -18.81
CA HIS A 136 10.46 2.68 -19.72
C HIS A 136 10.38 1.15 -19.65
N GLY A 137 9.89 0.53 -20.72
CA GLY A 137 9.72 -0.91 -20.83
C GLY A 137 9.14 -1.31 -22.17
N LYS A 138 9.26 -2.59 -22.53
CA LYS A 138 8.59 -3.12 -23.72
C LYS A 138 7.08 -2.92 -23.55
N PHE A 139 6.44 -2.39 -24.58
CA PHE A 139 4.98 -2.37 -24.65
C PHE A 139 4.48 -3.81 -24.54
N LEU A 140 3.81 -4.10 -23.43
CA LEU A 140 3.11 -5.37 -23.29
C LEU A 140 1.71 -5.13 -23.86
N PRO A 141 1.20 -6.00 -24.76
CA PRO A 141 -0.07 -5.78 -25.45
C PRO A 141 -1.26 -5.48 -24.54
N TYR A 142 -1.19 -5.90 -23.27
CA TYR A 142 -2.22 -5.81 -22.25
C TYR A 142 -1.95 -4.72 -21.19
N MET A 143 -0.77 -4.09 -21.17
CA MET A 143 -0.39 -3.15 -20.10
C MET A 143 0.08 -1.80 -20.69
N PRO A 144 -0.62 -0.69 -20.42
CA PRO A 144 -0.17 0.63 -20.85
C PRO A 144 1.25 0.91 -20.35
N CYS A 145 2.11 1.45 -21.23
CA CYS A 145 3.42 2.00 -20.85
C CYS A 145 3.30 3.33 -20.09
N SER A 146 2.15 3.60 -19.49
CA SER A 146 1.84 4.79 -18.72
C SER A 146 1.36 4.38 -17.32
N GLN A 147 1.68 5.20 -16.34
CA GLN A 147 1.18 5.06 -14.98
C GLN A 147 0.57 6.38 -14.53
N ASP A 148 -0.71 6.36 -14.23
CA ASP A 148 -1.41 7.52 -13.69
C ASP A 148 -1.17 7.60 -12.19
N PHE A 149 -0.86 8.82 -11.74
CA PHE A 149 -0.73 9.15 -10.34
C PHE A 149 -1.82 10.10 -9.90
N TYR A 150 -2.31 9.85 -8.70
CA TYR A 150 -3.36 10.61 -8.03
C TYR A 150 -2.87 11.12 -6.69
N THR A 151 -3.55 12.12 -6.14
CA THR A 151 -3.33 12.62 -4.78
C THR A 151 -4.66 12.64 -4.04
N LEU A 152 -4.60 12.45 -2.73
CA LEU A 152 -5.78 12.41 -1.87
C LEU A 152 -6.22 13.82 -1.44
N ALA A 153 -5.24 14.69 -1.24
CA ALA A 153 -5.40 16.12 -0.97
C ALA A 153 -4.11 16.86 -1.40
N PRO A 154 -4.11 18.22 -1.44
CA PRO A 154 -2.91 18.97 -1.78
C PRO A 154 -1.71 18.59 -0.88
N GLU A 155 -0.54 18.46 -1.50
CA GLU A 155 0.73 18.10 -0.83
C GLU A 155 0.75 16.71 -0.15
N THR A 156 -0.24 15.86 -0.41
CA THR A 156 -0.24 14.44 0.02
C THR A 156 0.58 13.57 -0.93
N PRO A 157 0.95 12.35 -0.52
CA PRO A 157 1.70 11.42 -1.37
C PRO A 157 0.96 11.10 -2.65
N LEU A 158 1.73 10.69 -3.66
CA LEU A 158 1.16 10.15 -4.89
C LEU A 158 0.63 8.73 -4.67
N TRP A 159 -0.41 8.38 -5.39
CA TRP A 159 -1.03 7.07 -5.40
C TRP A 159 -1.18 6.56 -6.82
N ALA A 160 -0.85 5.29 -7.04
CA ALA A 160 -1.02 4.64 -8.34
C ALA A 160 -1.41 3.18 -8.17
N ILE A 161 -2.12 2.66 -9.16
CA ILE A 161 -2.35 1.23 -9.35
C ILE A 161 -1.57 0.79 -10.57
N ARG A 162 -0.92 -0.37 -10.45
CA ARG A 162 -0.20 -1.04 -11.52
C ARG A 162 -0.68 -2.49 -11.60
N PRO A 163 -1.47 -2.86 -12.61
CA PRO A 163 -1.83 -4.26 -12.83
C PRO A 163 -0.57 -5.13 -13.01
N VAL A 164 -0.58 -6.39 -12.61
CA VAL A 164 0.50 -7.36 -12.84
C VAL A 164 -0.08 -8.72 -13.22
N HIS A 165 0.60 -9.45 -14.11
CA HIS A 165 0.10 -10.75 -14.61
C HIS A 165 0.23 -11.88 -13.60
N TYR A 166 1.26 -11.82 -12.75
CA TYR A 166 1.56 -12.86 -11.77
C TYR A 166 2.20 -12.26 -10.53
N GLY A 167 2.14 -13.01 -9.42
CA GLY A 167 2.78 -12.65 -8.17
C GLY A 167 1.78 -12.58 -7.04
N LYS A 168 2.01 -11.65 -6.12
CA LYS A 168 1.11 -11.35 -5.00
C LYS A 168 0.64 -9.92 -5.11
N GLU A 169 -0.47 -9.64 -4.46
CA GLU A 169 -0.88 -8.26 -4.20
C GLU A 169 0.26 -7.53 -3.49
N MET A 170 0.62 -6.34 -3.94
CA MET A 170 1.78 -5.65 -3.41
C MET A 170 1.52 -4.19 -3.08
N ILE A 171 1.96 -3.78 -1.89
CA ILE A 171 1.98 -2.38 -1.49
C ILE A 171 3.43 -1.90 -1.46
N ARG A 172 3.77 -0.95 -2.32
CA ARG A 172 5.11 -0.35 -2.38
C ARG A 172 5.11 1.10 -1.95
N PHE A 173 5.79 1.38 -0.85
CA PHE A 173 6.19 2.74 -0.49
C PHE A 173 7.41 3.14 -1.33
N THR A 174 7.35 4.28 -2.00
CA THR A 174 8.41 4.77 -2.89
C THR A 174 8.83 6.16 -2.50
N ILE A 175 10.10 6.34 -2.12
CA ILE A 175 10.69 7.66 -1.92
C ILE A 175 11.42 8.08 -3.20
N TYR A 176 10.95 9.16 -3.80
CA TYR A 176 11.65 9.90 -4.82
C TYR A 176 12.72 10.77 -4.18
N CYS A 177 13.94 10.63 -4.66
CA CYS A 177 15.10 11.29 -4.08
C CYS A 177 15.95 12.01 -5.11
N ARG A 178 16.67 13.03 -4.67
CA ARG A 178 17.59 13.78 -5.51
C ARG A 178 18.72 12.90 -6.01
N ASN A 179 19.23 13.22 -7.20
CA ASN A 179 20.33 12.48 -7.81
C ASN A 179 21.58 12.47 -6.94
N GLU A 180 21.86 13.63 -6.33
CA GLU A 180 23.06 13.90 -5.55
C GLU A 180 23.06 13.17 -4.21
N ASN A 181 21.87 12.99 -3.61
CA ASN A 181 21.70 12.40 -2.27
C ASN A 181 21.41 10.88 -2.30
N PHE A 182 21.23 10.27 -3.47
CA PHE A 182 20.76 8.88 -3.60
C PHE A 182 21.60 7.88 -2.79
N GLY A 183 22.94 8.01 -2.83
CA GLY A 183 23.84 7.11 -2.12
C GLY A 183 23.69 7.18 -0.61
N ASP A 184 23.50 8.37 -0.06
CA ASP A 184 23.39 8.56 1.38
C ASP A 184 21.97 8.27 1.90
N ILE A 185 20.94 8.55 1.08
CA ILE A 185 19.57 8.11 1.32
C ILE A 185 19.47 6.59 1.35
N LEU A 186 20.16 5.91 0.43
CA LEU A 186 20.20 4.45 0.41
C LEU A 186 20.78 3.89 1.72
N LYS A 187 21.93 4.41 2.17
CA LYS A 187 22.56 4.00 3.44
C LYS A 187 21.66 4.27 4.64
N LEU A 188 20.98 5.42 4.66
CA LEU A 188 20.04 5.79 5.74
C LEU A 188 18.89 4.79 5.86
N TYR A 189 18.19 4.51 4.76
CA TYR A 189 17.04 3.60 4.81
C TYR A 189 17.47 2.14 5.01
N GLU A 190 18.64 1.74 4.50
CA GLU A 190 19.25 0.43 4.83
C GLU A 190 19.50 0.28 6.33
N LEU A 191 20.04 1.32 6.97
CA LEU A 191 20.30 1.37 8.42
C LEU A 191 19.00 1.32 9.24
N ILE A 192 17.96 2.06 8.83
CA ILE A 192 16.67 2.12 9.53
C ILE A 192 15.91 0.80 9.38
N LEU A 193 15.80 0.27 8.16
CA LEU A 193 15.03 -0.94 7.86
C LEU A 193 15.74 -2.20 8.37
N LYS A 194 17.08 -2.20 8.40
CA LYS A 194 17.90 -3.40 8.69
C LYS A 194 17.51 -4.58 7.80
N ARG A 195 17.21 -4.30 6.53
CA ARG A 195 16.85 -5.27 5.48
C ARG A 195 17.82 -5.14 4.32
N PRO A 196 18.26 -6.27 3.71
CA PRO A 196 19.06 -6.21 2.50
C PRO A 196 18.22 -5.70 1.32
N VAL A 197 18.87 -5.02 0.39
CA VAL A 197 18.26 -4.63 -0.89
C VAL A 197 18.04 -5.89 -1.74
N CYS A 198 16.81 -6.16 -2.17
CA CYS A 198 16.50 -7.31 -3.02
C CYS A 198 16.64 -7.00 -4.52
N GLN A 199 16.49 -5.73 -4.91
CA GLN A 199 16.69 -5.28 -6.28
C GLN A 199 17.44 -3.96 -6.29
N LYS A 200 18.54 -3.88 -7.05
CA LYS A 200 19.37 -2.68 -7.16
C LYS A 200 19.66 -2.38 -8.63
N LYS A 201 19.19 -1.23 -9.10
CA LYS A 201 19.49 -0.62 -10.40
C LYS A 201 20.20 0.71 -10.17
N ALA A 202 20.66 1.35 -11.24
CA ALA A 202 21.37 2.63 -11.16
C ALA A 202 20.53 3.76 -10.53
N ASP A 203 19.21 3.71 -10.71
CA ASP A 203 18.23 4.73 -10.32
C ASP A 203 17.11 4.19 -9.44
N PHE A 204 17.15 2.91 -9.05
CA PHE A 204 16.05 2.28 -8.31
C PHE A 204 16.57 1.19 -7.36
N CYS A 205 16.10 1.21 -6.11
CA CYS A 205 16.41 0.19 -5.10
C CYS A 205 15.13 -0.28 -4.41
N VAL A 206 15.06 -1.56 -4.08
CA VAL A 206 13.92 -2.16 -3.35
C VAL A 206 14.38 -2.92 -2.12
N PHE A 207 13.70 -2.67 -1.01
CA PHE A 207 13.82 -3.36 0.26
C PHE A 207 12.54 -4.16 0.52
N PRO A 208 12.65 -5.48 0.80
CA PRO A 208 11.50 -6.26 1.26
C PRO A 208 11.18 -5.86 2.70
N VAL A 209 9.91 -5.51 2.97
CA VAL A 209 9.42 -5.15 4.31
C VAL A 209 8.73 -6.34 4.97
N TYR A 210 7.79 -6.94 4.25
CA TYR A 210 6.99 -8.09 4.68
C TYR A 210 6.52 -8.89 3.47
N SER A 211 6.37 -10.20 3.63
CA SER A 211 5.85 -11.09 2.60
C SER A 211 5.15 -12.29 3.25
N ASN A 212 3.91 -12.57 2.85
CA ASN A 212 3.20 -13.79 3.22
C ASN A 212 2.65 -14.49 1.97
N MET A 213 1.66 -15.38 2.08
CA MET A 213 1.11 -16.08 0.91
C MET A 213 0.29 -15.18 -0.02
N GLU A 214 -0.27 -14.08 0.48
CA GLU A 214 -1.26 -13.24 -0.21
C GLU A 214 -0.70 -11.89 -0.63
N ILE A 215 0.14 -11.29 0.22
CA ILE A 215 0.62 -9.91 0.08
C ILE A 215 2.14 -9.80 0.24
N ASP A 216 2.72 -8.91 -0.57
CA ASP A 216 4.06 -8.36 -0.40
C ASP A 216 4.02 -6.86 -0.03
N ILE A 217 4.81 -6.46 0.97
CA ILE A 217 5.04 -5.05 1.31
C ILE A 217 6.49 -4.73 1.00
N GLN A 218 6.70 -3.66 0.24
CA GLN A 218 8.00 -3.21 -0.19
C GLN A 218 8.23 -1.74 0.13
N PHE A 219 9.49 -1.41 0.37
CA PHE A 219 9.96 -0.03 0.44
C PHE A 219 10.97 0.17 -0.67
N SER A 220 10.88 1.27 -1.40
CA SER A 220 11.75 1.51 -2.55
C SER A 220 12.21 2.96 -2.64
N LEU A 221 13.35 3.14 -3.29
CA LEU A 221 13.96 4.43 -3.56
C LEU A 221 14.03 4.60 -5.08
N LYS A 222 13.55 5.72 -5.59
CA LYS A 222 13.64 6.10 -7.01
C LYS A 222 14.44 7.40 -7.14
N LYS A 223 15.59 7.32 -7.78
CA LYS A 223 16.47 8.45 -8.05
C LYS A 223 15.89 9.30 -9.17
N LEU A 224 15.72 10.58 -8.91
CA LEU A 224 15.28 11.52 -9.94
C LEU A 224 16.42 11.90 -10.90
N PRO A 225 16.08 12.34 -12.13
CA PRO A 225 17.05 12.94 -13.05
C PRO A 225 17.77 14.14 -12.41
N LYS A 226 19.00 14.39 -12.86
CA LYS A 226 19.83 15.50 -12.35
C LYS A 226 19.09 16.84 -12.50
N GLY A 227 19.16 17.66 -11.46
CA GLY A 227 18.51 18.96 -11.41
C GLY A 227 17.02 18.94 -11.04
N GLN A 228 16.39 17.76 -10.93
CA GLN A 228 15.04 17.65 -10.35
C GLN A 228 15.11 17.51 -8.84
N VAL A 229 14.15 18.16 -8.16
CA VAL A 229 14.03 18.15 -6.70
C VAL A 229 12.63 17.68 -6.35
N PRO A 230 12.48 16.60 -5.56
CA PRO A 230 11.17 16.18 -5.09
C PRO A 230 10.63 17.19 -4.08
N MET A 231 9.31 17.37 -4.04
CA MET A 231 8.65 18.18 -3.03
C MET A 231 8.62 17.42 -1.70
N THR A 232 9.24 17.98 -0.68
CA THR A 232 9.18 17.44 0.69
C THR A 232 7.72 17.27 1.12
N THR A 233 7.35 16.06 1.54
CA THR A 233 5.96 15.74 1.89
C THR A 233 5.71 16.06 3.36
N GLU A 234 5.26 17.28 3.66
CA GLU A 234 5.00 17.70 5.06
C GLU A 234 3.68 17.14 5.62
N SER A 235 2.73 16.88 4.73
CA SER A 235 1.42 16.32 5.06
C SER A 235 1.46 14.80 5.25
N ALA A 236 2.60 14.14 5.04
CA ALA A 236 2.70 12.70 5.18
C ALA A 236 4.07 12.28 5.70
N VAL A 237 4.05 11.44 6.72
CA VAL A 237 5.24 11.10 7.49
C VAL A 237 5.34 9.58 7.59
N LEU A 238 6.46 9.03 7.10
CA LEU A 238 6.74 7.61 7.27
C LEU A 238 7.15 7.32 8.71
N GLU A 239 6.60 6.26 9.27
CA GLU A 239 6.92 5.76 10.60
C GLU A 239 7.52 4.36 10.50
N PHE A 240 8.75 4.23 11.02
CA PHE A 240 9.52 3.00 11.02
C PHE A 240 9.59 2.41 12.43
N ARG A 241 9.27 1.13 12.54
CA ARG A 241 9.45 0.40 13.80
C ARG A 241 10.90 -0.06 13.93
N VAL A 242 11.57 0.35 15.00
CA VAL A 242 12.98 0.03 15.23
C VAL A 242 13.18 -0.67 16.58
N LYS A 243 14.11 -1.64 16.63
CA LYS A 243 14.36 -2.41 17.87
C LYS A 243 14.92 -1.52 18.98
N ASP A 244 15.93 -0.71 18.66
CA ASP A 244 16.62 0.17 19.61
C ASP A 244 16.95 1.51 18.94
N VAL A 245 16.29 2.57 19.41
CA VAL A 245 16.56 3.94 18.94
C VAL A 245 17.90 4.45 19.46
N GLY A 246 18.32 4.06 20.68
CA GLY A 246 19.56 4.56 21.29
C GLY A 246 20.81 4.12 20.54
N GLN A 247 20.81 2.93 19.94
CA GLN A 247 21.90 2.47 19.06
C GLN A 247 21.81 3.08 17.66
N LEU A 248 20.60 3.41 17.20
CA LEU A 248 20.38 3.96 15.86
C LEU A 248 20.74 5.43 15.78
N VAL A 249 20.35 6.24 16.77
CA VAL A 249 20.50 7.70 16.77
C VAL A 249 21.93 8.19 16.48
N PRO A 250 23.00 7.62 17.08
CA PRO A 250 24.37 8.04 16.79
C PRO A 250 24.83 7.79 15.35
N LEU A 251 24.13 6.92 14.61
CA LEU A 251 24.44 6.55 13.23
C LEU A 251 23.62 7.34 12.20
N LEU A 252 22.62 8.11 12.65
CA LEU A 252 21.77 8.90 11.76
C LEU A 252 22.49 10.18 11.32
N PRO A 253 22.33 10.60 10.06
CA PRO A 253 22.99 11.78 9.51
C PRO A 253 22.44 13.09 10.12
N ASN A 254 21.17 13.08 10.51
CA ASN A 254 20.47 14.24 11.03
C ASN A 254 20.12 14.05 12.52
N PRO A 255 20.02 15.14 13.30
CA PRO A 255 19.60 15.08 14.68
C PRO A 255 18.27 14.35 14.84
N CYS A 256 18.17 13.58 15.93
CA CYS A 256 16.95 12.87 16.29
C CYS A 256 16.39 13.47 17.58
N SER A 257 15.11 13.82 17.57
CA SER A 257 14.42 14.47 18.69
C SER A 257 13.27 13.59 19.20
N PRO A 258 13.11 13.43 20.53
CA PRO A 258 11.97 12.68 21.07
C PRO A 258 10.69 13.51 20.91
N ILE A 259 9.61 12.86 20.46
CA ILE A 259 8.28 13.49 20.34
C ILE A 259 7.27 12.96 21.35
N SER A 260 7.42 11.72 21.80
CA SER A 260 6.66 11.10 22.89
C SER A 260 7.39 9.85 23.40
N GLU A 261 6.88 9.18 24.43
CA GLU A 261 7.54 7.98 24.98
C GLU A 261 7.77 6.91 23.88
N GLY A 262 9.05 6.65 23.60
CA GLY A 262 9.46 5.67 22.60
C GLY A 262 9.22 6.07 21.14
N ARG A 263 8.86 7.33 20.85
CA ARG A 263 8.65 7.84 19.48
C ARG A 263 9.54 9.04 19.24
N TRP A 264 10.30 8.99 18.16
CA TRP A 264 11.32 9.97 17.82
C TRP A 264 11.12 10.48 16.39
N GLN A 265 11.64 11.67 16.11
CA GLN A 265 11.56 12.31 14.80
C GLN A 265 12.96 12.70 14.33
N THR A 266 13.22 12.47 13.05
CA THR A 266 14.39 12.99 12.33
C THR A 266 13.97 13.31 10.88
N GLU A 267 14.95 13.64 10.03
CA GLU A 267 14.76 13.94 8.61
C GLU A 267 15.74 13.12 7.76
N ASP A 268 15.34 12.78 6.53
CA ASP A 268 16.28 12.23 5.55
C ASP A 268 17.15 13.31 4.88
N HIS A 269 18.05 12.92 3.98
CA HIS A 269 18.95 13.85 3.30
C HIS A 269 18.23 14.84 2.36
N ASP A 270 16.98 14.56 1.98
CA ASP A 270 16.16 15.44 1.15
C ASP A 270 15.19 16.30 1.98
N GLY A 271 15.21 16.16 3.31
CA GLY A 271 14.38 16.92 4.25
C GLY A 271 13.00 16.33 4.48
N ASN A 272 12.74 15.08 4.09
CA ASN A 272 11.50 14.41 4.44
C ASN A 272 11.53 14.03 5.91
N ARG A 273 10.47 14.35 6.64
CA ARG A 273 10.33 13.92 8.03
C ARG A 273 10.06 12.43 8.10
N ILE A 274 10.74 11.77 9.04
CA ILE A 274 10.54 10.36 9.36
C ILE A 274 10.39 10.18 10.87
N LEU A 275 9.58 9.21 11.27
CA LEU A 275 9.35 8.85 12.66
C LEU A 275 9.96 7.49 12.95
N LEU A 276 10.56 7.38 14.12
CA LEU A 276 11.14 6.14 14.62
C LEU A 276 10.36 5.73 15.86
N GLN A 277 9.67 4.59 15.78
CA GLN A 277 8.89 4.04 16.86
C GLN A 277 9.65 2.83 17.46
N GLN A 278 10.06 2.96 18.72
CA GLN A 278 10.76 1.87 19.40
C GLN A 278 9.81 0.70 19.68
N ALA A 279 10.14 -0.50 19.21
CA ALA A 279 9.28 -1.68 19.29
C ALA A 279 8.92 -2.09 20.75
N ARG A 280 9.76 -1.79 21.75
CA ARG A 280 9.48 -2.11 23.17
C ARG A 280 8.26 -1.38 23.75
N SER A 281 7.82 -0.28 23.16
CA SER A 281 6.58 0.42 23.59
C SER A 281 5.32 -0.39 23.23
N TRP A 282 5.39 -1.25 22.22
CA TRP A 282 4.29 -2.14 21.79
C TRP A 282 4.03 -3.27 22.79
N CYS A 283 5.07 -4.00 23.21
CA CYS A 283 4.91 -5.12 24.15
C CYS A 283 4.24 -4.70 25.47
N ARG A 284 4.48 -3.46 25.93
CA ARG A 284 3.83 -2.91 27.14
C ARG A 284 2.35 -2.56 26.93
N LYS A 285 1.91 -2.18 25.72
CA LYS A 285 0.50 -1.89 25.42
C LYS A 285 -0.31 -3.17 25.20
N ALA A 286 0.22 -4.15 24.47
CA ALA A 286 -0.41 -5.46 24.29
C ALA A 286 -0.57 -6.21 25.64
N ALA A 287 0.44 -6.15 26.52
CA ALA A 287 0.38 -6.75 27.84
C ALA A 287 -0.61 -6.06 28.81
N LYS A 288 -0.99 -4.80 28.55
CA LYS A 288 -2.01 -4.08 29.33
C LYS A 288 -3.44 -4.36 28.86
N GLN A 289 -3.64 -4.64 27.56
CA GLN A 289 -4.96 -5.04 27.03
C GLN A 289 -5.32 -6.49 27.36
N ASN A 290 -4.33 -7.37 27.61
CA ASN A 290 -4.57 -8.77 27.93
C ASN A 290 -4.73 -9.08 29.43
N LYS A 291 -4.92 -8.06 30.27
CA LYS A 291 -5.29 -8.23 31.68
C LYS A 291 -6.75 -7.79 31.90
N GLN A 292 -7.68 -8.64 31.50
CA GLN A 292 -9.01 -8.60 32.10
C GLN A 292 -8.91 -9.18 33.53
N PRO A 293 -9.42 -8.50 34.56
CA PRO A 293 -9.50 -9.08 35.89
C PRO A 293 -10.68 -10.07 35.90
N TYR A 294 -10.38 -11.36 36.04
CA TYR A 294 -11.35 -12.35 36.48
C TYR A 294 -11.85 -11.94 37.88
N PRO A 295 -13.16 -11.89 38.14
CA PRO A 295 -13.64 -11.75 39.51
C PRO A 295 -13.39 -13.07 40.24
N SER A 296 -12.45 -13.05 41.19
CA SER A 296 -12.26 -14.14 42.15
C SER A 296 -13.51 -14.24 43.03
N LEU A 297 -14.22 -15.36 42.93
CA LEU A 297 -15.28 -15.73 43.87
C LEU A 297 -14.65 -15.97 45.24
N SER A 298 -14.98 -15.08 46.17
CA SER A 298 -14.70 -15.20 47.59
C SER A 298 -15.48 -16.37 48.19
N THR A 299 -14.74 -17.30 48.78
CA THR A 299 -15.22 -18.30 49.73
C THR A 299 -15.82 -17.58 50.93
N ASP A 300 -17.10 -17.77 51.22
CA ASP A 300 -17.57 -17.78 52.61
C ASP A 300 -18.89 -18.55 52.73
N SER A 301 -18.89 -19.46 53.70
CA SER A 301 -19.89 -20.48 53.96
C SER A 301 -20.73 -20.10 55.17
N HIS A 302 -22.05 -19.97 55.04
CA HIS A 302 -22.96 -20.16 56.17
C HIS A 302 -24.25 -20.88 55.73
N PHE A 303 -24.51 -21.99 56.43
CA PHE A 303 -25.68 -22.86 56.37
C PHE A 303 -26.99 -22.13 56.71
N THR A 304 -28.12 -22.56 56.12
CA THR A 304 -29.32 -23.10 56.84
C THR A 304 -30.54 -23.25 55.90
N THR A 305 -30.90 -24.52 55.66
CA THR A 305 -32.24 -25.16 55.59
C THR A 305 -33.24 -24.90 54.44
N LEU A 306 -33.63 -26.04 53.81
CA LEU A 306 -34.67 -26.30 52.80
C LEU A 306 -36.11 -26.23 53.37
N PRO A 307 -37.19 -26.28 52.55
CA PRO A 307 -37.75 -27.55 52.05
C PRO A 307 -38.07 -27.51 50.54
N ALA A 308 -37.62 -28.49 49.74
CA ALA A 308 -38.31 -29.73 49.36
C ALA A 308 -39.58 -29.53 48.50
N PHE A 309 -39.51 -29.91 47.21
CA PHE A 309 -40.45 -30.84 46.56
C PHE A 309 -39.82 -31.40 45.26
N LEU A 310 -40.00 -32.71 45.08
CA LEU A 310 -39.39 -33.61 44.09
C LEU A 310 -40.28 -33.73 42.80
N PRO A 311 -39.85 -34.48 41.77
CA PRO A 311 -40.00 -34.16 40.34
C PRO A 311 -41.02 -35.07 39.63
N GLN A 312 -41.30 -34.80 38.35
CA GLN A 312 -41.31 -35.88 37.35
C GLN A 312 -41.33 -35.39 35.90
N SER A 313 -40.58 -36.13 35.10
CA SER A 313 -40.44 -36.19 33.65
C SER A 313 -41.74 -36.49 32.91
N HIS A 314 -41.84 -36.12 31.62
CA HIS A 314 -41.90 -37.04 30.47
C HIS A 314 -42.35 -36.32 29.17
N LEU A 315 -41.44 -36.37 28.18
CA LEU A 315 -41.58 -36.64 26.73
C LEU A 315 -42.94 -36.48 26.01
N SER A 316 -42.87 -35.88 24.81
CA SER A 316 -43.33 -36.33 23.46
C SER A 316 -43.79 -35.12 22.61
N ILE A 317 -43.13 -34.74 21.51
CA ILE A 317 -43.20 -35.24 20.11
C ILE A 317 -44.63 -35.41 19.57
N SER A 318 -44.98 -34.60 18.56
CA SER A 318 -45.93 -34.89 17.46
C SER A 318 -45.79 -33.75 16.42
N GLU A 319 -45.17 -34.01 15.26
CA GLU A 319 -45.77 -34.33 13.95
C GLU A 319 -46.47 -33.17 13.21
N GLN A 320 -45.90 -32.83 12.04
CA GLN A 320 -46.50 -32.18 10.84
C GLN A 320 -47.53 -33.15 10.17
N PRO A 321 -48.20 -32.88 9.02
CA PRO A 321 -48.08 -31.76 8.04
C PRO A 321 -49.43 -31.24 7.49
N GLN A 322 -49.42 -30.21 6.62
CA GLN A 322 -50.35 -30.17 5.48
C GLN A 322 -49.86 -29.30 4.30
N GLU A 323 -49.96 -29.89 3.11
CA GLU A 323 -49.69 -29.36 1.77
C GLU A 323 -50.62 -28.20 1.36
N MET A 324 -50.18 -27.37 0.41
CA MET A 324 -50.66 -27.35 -0.99
C MET A 324 -50.40 -25.97 -1.64
N GLY A 325 -49.90 -25.95 -2.89
CA GLY A 325 -50.08 -24.79 -3.77
C GLY A 325 -48.95 -24.47 -4.75
N GLN A 326 -48.76 -25.32 -5.77
CA GLN A 326 -48.08 -24.92 -7.01
C GLN A 326 -48.90 -23.84 -7.76
N LYS A 327 -48.23 -22.81 -8.29
CA LYS A 327 -48.67 -22.15 -9.53
C LYS A 327 -47.47 -21.61 -10.32
N LYS A 328 -47.26 -22.22 -11.49
CA LYS A 328 -46.42 -21.73 -12.60
C LYS A 328 -47.05 -20.48 -13.21
N GLY A 329 -46.21 -19.51 -13.58
CA GLY A 329 -46.56 -18.40 -14.47
C GLY A 329 -45.36 -18.02 -15.33
N LYS A 330 -45.31 -18.55 -16.56
CA LYS A 330 -44.42 -18.09 -17.62
C LYS A 330 -44.92 -16.73 -18.11
N HIS A 331 -44.02 -15.77 -18.32
CA HIS A 331 -44.25 -14.67 -19.26
C HIS A 331 -43.04 -14.55 -20.17
N VAL A 332 -43.32 -14.67 -21.47
CA VAL A 332 -42.42 -14.52 -22.61
C VAL A 332 -43.04 -13.45 -23.50
N LEU A 333 -42.17 -12.74 -24.23
CA LEU A 333 -42.40 -11.84 -25.37
C LEU A 333 -42.97 -10.44 -25.06
N LEU A 334 -42.23 -9.39 -25.43
CA LEU A 334 -42.41 -8.78 -26.75
C LEU A 334 -41.23 -7.85 -27.11
N VAL A 335 -40.61 -8.20 -28.24
CA VAL A 335 -39.75 -7.37 -29.08
C VAL A 335 -40.65 -6.33 -29.77
N ASN A 336 -40.27 -5.05 -29.74
CA ASN A 336 -40.79 -4.04 -30.66
C ASN A 336 -39.61 -3.36 -31.36
N GLY A 337 -39.62 -3.44 -32.69
CA GLY A 337 -38.76 -2.69 -33.59
C GLY A 337 -39.47 -1.48 -34.21
N SER A 338 -38.80 -0.91 -35.22
CA SER A 338 -39.11 0.32 -35.99
C SER A 338 -38.58 1.58 -35.29
N SER A 339 -37.81 2.48 -35.90
CA SER A 339 -37.64 2.98 -37.28
C SER A 339 -36.31 3.76 -37.31
N GLY A 340 -35.44 3.75 -38.32
CA GLY A 340 -35.67 4.21 -39.70
C GLY A 340 -35.41 5.72 -39.83
N SER A 341 -34.17 6.15 -40.12
CA SER A 341 -33.89 7.44 -40.78
C SER A 341 -32.44 7.53 -41.31
N THR A 342 -32.34 7.42 -42.63
CA THR A 342 -31.20 7.75 -43.51
C THR A 342 -31.10 9.27 -43.67
N LEU A 343 -29.90 9.87 -43.62
CA LEU A 343 -29.52 11.18 -44.19
C LEU A 343 -27.98 11.23 -44.21
N SER A 344 -27.34 10.89 -45.32
CA SER A 344 -26.95 11.78 -46.43
C SER A 344 -25.61 12.49 -46.22
N ILE A 345 -24.70 12.12 -47.12
CA ILE A 345 -23.36 12.62 -47.39
C ILE A 345 -23.37 14.14 -47.63
N GLN A 346 -22.42 14.87 -47.02
CA GLN A 346 -21.91 16.12 -47.55
C GLN A 346 -20.38 16.11 -47.52
N LYS A 347 -19.81 15.90 -48.71
CA LYS A 347 -18.42 16.13 -49.05
C LYS A 347 -18.37 17.53 -49.66
N VAL A 348 -17.56 18.44 -49.14
CA VAL A 348 -17.32 19.76 -49.74
C VAL A 348 -15.80 19.98 -49.84
N PRO A 349 -15.29 20.54 -50.96
CA PRO A 349 -13.90 20.40 -51.38
C PRO A 349 -13.05 21.62 -51.00
N ARG A 350 -11.74 21.38 -50.86
CA ARG A 350 -10.68 22.05 -51.63
C ARG A 350 -9.39 21.24 -51.55
#